data_AF-W4M5Y2-F1
#
_entry.id   AF-W4M5Y2-F1
#
_cell.length_a   1.000
_cell.length_b   1.000
_cell.length_c   1.000
_cell.angle_alpha   90.00
_cell.angle_beta   90.00
_cell.angle_gamma   90.00
#
_symmetry.space_group_name_H-M   'P 1'
#
loop_
_entity.id
_entity.type
_entity.pdbx_description
1 polymer ?
#
loop_
_entity_poly.entity_id
_entity_poly.type
_entity_poly.pdbx_seq_one_letter_code
_entity_poly.pdbx_strand_id
1 'polypeptide(L)'
;MSKIVRHWIHFAVMIALLSFLGQSITWAEPRVYFYHNDRDGTPLAITDEQGQEVWRAEYLPFGEVHSKSEAIPNTKRFIGKEHDPETDLSDFGARHLAPELGRFTTP
;
A
#
# COMPACT_ATOMS: atom_id res chain seq x y z
N MET A 1 27.93 -26.38 41.66
CA MET A 1 27.32 -26.82 40.38
C MET A 1 28.29 -27.76 39.68
N SER A 2 27.89 -28.97 39.28
CA SER A 2 28.81 -29.92 38.63
C SER A 2 29.18 -29.47 37.21
N LYS A 3 30.37 -29.83 36.73
CA LYS A 3 30.86 -29.49 35.38
C LYS A 3 29.89 -29.95 34.27
N ILE A 4 29.13 -31.02 34.54
CA ILE A 4 28.12 -31.61 33.65
C ILE A 4 26.92 -30.67 33.48
N VAL A 5 26.41 -30.09 34.56
CA VAL A 5 25.24 -29.19 34.50
C VAL A 5 25.56 -27.92 33.70
N ARG A 6 26.76 -27.37 33.86
CA ARG A 6 27.21 -26.19 33.10
C ARG A 6 27.33 -26.50 31.60
N HIS A 7 27.83 -27.68 31.24
CA HIS A 7 27.93 -28.11 29.84
C HIS A 7 26.55 -28.24 29.18
N TRP A 8 25.57 -28.82 29.88
CA TRP A 8 24.20 -28.95 29.41
C TRP A 8 23.49 -27.60 29.19
N ILE A 9 23.74 -26.62 30.06
CA ILE A 9 23.19 -25.26 29.90
C ILE A 9 23.74 -24.59 28.64
N HIS A 10 25.06 -24.64 28.41
CA HIS A 10 25.65 -24.08 27.20
C HIS A 10 25.13 -24.76 25.92
N PHE A 11 24.95 -26.08 25.98
CA PHE A 11 24.40 -26.85 24.85
C PHE A 11 22.94 -26.46 24.56
N ALA A 12 22.10 -26.31 25.59
CA ALA A 12 20.71 -25.87 25.43
C ALA A 12 20.60 -24.43 24.90
N VAL A 13 21.46 -23.52 25.39
CA VAL A 13 21.53 -22.13 24.89
C VAL A 13 21.99 -22.09 23.42
N MET A 14 22.94 -22.93 23.04
CA MET A 14 23.41 -23.03 21.66
C MET A 14 22.30 -23.54 20.72
N ILE A 15 21.50 -24.54 21.14
CA ILE A 15 20.34 -25.02 20.38
C ILE A 15 19.29 -23.91 20.24
N ALA A 16 18.98 -23.20 21.33
CA ALA A 16 18.02 -22.08 21.28
C ALA A 16 18.48 -20.96 20.35
N LEU A 17 19.78 -20.63 20.35
CA LEU A 17 20.37 -19.65 19.44
C LEU A 17 20.33 -20.12 17.98
N LEU A 18 20.63 -21.39 17.71
CA LEU A 18 20.54 -21.98 16.37
C LEU A 18 19.11 -21.99 15.83
N SER A 19 18.11 -22.26 16.68
CA SER A 19 16.70 -22.18 16.31
C SER A 19 16.24 -20.75 16.01
N PHE A 20 16.79 -19.75 16.71
CA PHE A 20 16.48 -18.34 16.49
C PHE A 20 17.14 -17.80 15.20
N LEU A 21 18.35 -18.27 14.88
CA LEU A 21 19.05 -18.04 13.61
C LEU A 21 18.38 -18.75 12.42
N GLY A 22 17.55 -19.77 12.68
CA GLY A 22 16.86 -20.57 11.67
C GLY A 22 15.51 -20.01 11.20
N GLN A 23 15.07 -18.84 11.69
CA GLN A 23 13.87 -18.20 11.15
C GLN A 23 14.15 -17.67 9.74
N SER A 24 13.65 -18.40 8.74
CA SER A 24 13.62 -17.91 7.37
C SER A 24 12.72 -16.69 7.28
N ILE A 25 13.26 -15.56 6.83
CA ILE A 25 12.45 -14.43 6.38
C ILE A 25 11.67 -14.93 5.17
N THR A 26 10.36 -15.17 5.33
CA THR A 26 9.46 -15.38 4.20
C THR A 26 9.18 -14.02 3.60
N TRP A 27 9.68 -13.78 2.38
CA TRP A 27 9.26 -12.62 1.60
C TRP A 27 7.75 -12.68 1.40
N ALA A 28 7.08 -11.52 1.45
CA ALA A 28 5.67 -11.47 1.09
C ALA A 28 5.52 -11.86 -0.38
N GLU A 29 4.60 -12.78 -0.66
CA GLU A 29 4.27 -13.16 -2.03
C GLU A 29 3.71 -11.94 -2.79
N PRO A 30 4.07 -11.74 -4.06
CA PRO A 30 3.53 -10.68 -4.87
C PRO A 30 2.00 -10.86 -5.01
N ARG A 31 1.26 -9.75 -4.95
CA ARG A 31 -0.18 -9.73 -5.21
C ARG A 31 -0.45 -8.95 -6.49
N VAL A 32 -1.31 -9.47 -7.35
CA VAL A 32 -1.76 -8.75 -8.55
C VAL A 32 -3.09 -8.05 -8.27
N TYR A 33 -3.18 -6.81 -8.74
CA TYR A 33 -4.39 -6.00 -8.68
C TYR A 33 -4.71 -5.46 -10.07
N PHE A 34 -6.00 -5.41 -10.41
CA PHE A 34 -6.48 -4.93 -11.70
C PHE A 34 -7.22 -3.62 -11.52
N TYR A 35 -6.67 -2.57 -12.14
CA TYR A 35 -7.27 -1.24 -12.13
C TYR A 35 -8.34 -1.12 -13.23
N HIS A 36 -9.53 -0.70 -12.84
CA HIS A 36 -10.65 -0.42 -13.74
C HIS A 36 -10.78 1.08 -13.91
N ASN A 37 -10.18 1.61 -14.98
CA ASN A 37 -10.06 3.04 -15.20
C ASN A 37 -11.14 3.58 -16.13
N ASP A 38 -11.43 4.87 -16.02
CA ASP A 38 -12.13 5.63 -17.07
C ASP A 38 -11.24 5.86 -18.30
N ARG A 39 -11.77 6.58 -19.30
CA ARG A 39 -11.06 6.89 -20.55
C ARG A 39 -9.80 7.74 -20.39
N ASP A 40 -9.71 8.53 -19.31
CA ASP A 40 -8.61 9.46 -19.04
C ASP A 40 -7.59 8.84 -18.06
N GLY A 41 -7.84 7.62 -17.59
CA GLY A 41 -6.95 6.86 -16.72
C GLY A 41 -7.26 7.01 -15.23
N THR A 42 -8.40 7.60 -14.86
CA THR A 42 -8.84 7.69 -13.45
C THR A 42 -9.31 6.32 -12.97
N PRO A 43 -8.73 5.75 -11.90
CA PRO A 43 -9.21 4.51 -11.30
C PRO A 43 -10.60 4.68 -10.72
N LEU A 44 -11.56 3.88 -11.16
CA LEU A 44 -12.92 3.84 -10.61
C LEU A 44 -13.11 2.66 -9.67
N ALA A 45 -12.43 1.55 -9.91
CA ALA A 45 -12.39 0.38 -9.04
C ALA A 45 -11.06 -0.37 -9.17
N ILE A 46 -10.74 -1.19 -8.17
CA ILE A 46 -9.62 -2.14 -8.19
C ILE A 46 -10.15 -3.51 -7.75
N THR A 47 -9.80 -4.56 -8.49
CA THR A 47 -10.08 -5.95 -8.11
C THR A 47 -8.82 -6.74 -7.83
N ASP A 48 -8.91 -7.74 -6.96
CA ASP A 48 -7.85 -8.74 -6.75
C ASP A 48 -7.86 -9.84 -7.83
N GLU A 49 -6.97 -10.82 -7.66
CA GLU A 49 -6.83 -11.99 -8.55
C GLU A 49 -8.07 -12.89 -8.60
N GLN A 50 -8.94 -12.81 -7.59
CA GLN A 50 -10.20 -13.54 -7.52
C GLN A 50 -11.36 -12.71 -8.08
N GLY A 51 -11.09 -11.52 -8.62
CA GLY A 51 -12.07 -10.59 -9.16
C GLY A 51 -12.90 -9.90 -8.09
N GLN A 52 -12.51 -9.97 -6.81
CA GLN A 52 -13.21 -9.27 -5.73
C GLN A 52 -12.82 -7.80 -5.74
N GLU A 53 -13.81 -6.91 -5.59
CA GLU A 53 -13.55 -5.48 -5.46
C GLU A 53 -12.89 -5.19 -4.11
N VAL A 54 -11.69 -4.59 -4.16
CA VAL A 54 -10.89 -4.24 -2.98
C VAL A 54 -10.75 -2.73 -2.81
N TRP A 55 -11.18 -1.96 -3.80
CA TRP A 55 -11.20 -0.50 -3.76
C TRP A 55 -12.18 0.04 -4.81
N ARG A 56 -12.88 1.14 -4.50
CA ARG A 56 -13.75 1.88 -5.43
C ARG A 56 -13.83 3.34 -5.04
N ALA A 57 -13.91 4.22 -6.03
CA ALA A 57 -14.21 5.63 -5.80
C ALA A 57 -15.05 6.22 -6.93
N GLU A 58 -15.87 7.21 -6.57
CA GLU A 58 -16.56 8.09 -7.50
C GLU A 58 -16.00 9.50 -7.37
N TYR A 59 -15.89 10.20 -8.48
CA TYR A 59 -15.24 11.51 -8.54
C TYR A 59 -16.17 12.58 -9.11
N LEU A 60 -16.04 13.79 -8.59
CA LEU A 60 -16.50 15.00 -9.27
C LEU A 60 -15.56 15.32 -10.46
N PRO A 61 -15.97 16.20 -11.40
CA PRO A 61 -15.26 16.40 -12.67
C PRO A 61 -13.79 16.78 -12.58
N PHE A 62 -13.34 17.36 -11.46
CA PHE A 62 -11.95 17.78 -11.25
C PHE A 62 -11.16 16.90 -10.27
N GLY A 63 -11.68 15.71 -9.95
CA GLY A 63 -10.96 14.71 -9.17
C GLY A 63 -11.23 14.73 -7.67
N GLU A 64 -12.14 15.57 -7.20
CA GLU A 64 -12.62 15.52 -5.81
C GLU A 64 -13.40 14.23 -5.60
N VAL A 65 -13.16 13.55 -4.49
CA VAL A 65 -13.79 12.26 -4.19
C VAL A 65 -15.22 12.49 -3.70
N HIS A 66 -16.20 12.01 -4.47
CA HIS A 66 -17.61 12.04 -4.08
C HIS A 66 -17.94 10.91 -3.10
N SER A 67 -17.45 9.71 -3.37
CA SER A 67 -17.63 8.53 -2.53
C SER A 67 -16.43 7.58 -2.67
N LYS A 68 -16.11 6.81 -1.62
CA LYS A 68 -14.98 5.87 -1.63
C LYS A 68 -15.21 4.68 -0.70
N SER A 69 -14.81 3.49 -1.17
CA SER A 69 -14.66 2.25 -0.40
C SER A 69 -13.24 1.72 -0.58
N GLU A 70 -12.58 1.34 0.51
CA GLU A 70 -11.14 1.09 0.51
C GLU A 70 -10.77 -0.06 1.47
N ALA A 71 -10.47 -1.25 0.91
CA ALA A 71 -9.89 -2.37 1.65
C ALA A 71 -8.37 -2.44 1.50
N ILE A 72 -7.82 -1.83 0.44
CA ILE A 72 -6.38 -1.66 0.22
C ILE A 72 -6.04 -0.18 -0.06
N PRO A 73 -4.88 0.33 0.37
CA PRO A 73 -4.50 1.71 0.08
C PRO A 73 -4.35 1.94 -1.43
N ASN A 74 -4.89 3.04 -1.94
CA ASN A 74 -4.63 3.50 -3.31
C ASN A 74 -4.37 5.02 -3.38
N THR A 75 -3.17 5.38 -3.83
CA THR A 75 -2.75 6.76 -4.06
C THR A 75 -2.91 7.20 -5.51
N LYS A 76 -3.13 6.28 -6.47
CA LYS A 76 -3.43 6.64 -7.86
C LYS A 76 -4.89 7.03 -7.98
N ARG A 77 -5.18 8.31 -8.23
CA ARG A 77 -6.55 8.85 -8.31
C ARG A 77 -6.79 9.56 -9.64
N PHE A 78 -7.25 10.80 -9.61
CA PHE A 78 -7.68 11.55 -10.79
C PHE A 78 -6.66 11.46 -11.92
N ILE A 79 -7.10 10.97 -13.09
CA ILE A 79 -6.30 10.71 -14.29
C ILE A 79 -4.99 9.93 -14.03
N GLY A 80 -4.98 9.07 -13.01
CA GLY A 80 -3.84 8.23 -12.62
C GLY A 80 -2.72 8.96 -11.90
N LYS A 81 -2.93 10.18 -11.39
CA LYS A 81 -1.93 10.95 -10.64
C LYS A 81 -1.83 10.52 -9.19
N GLU A 82 -0.67 10.76 -8.60
CA GLU A 82 -0.44 10.52 -7.18
C GLU A 82 -1.26 11.53 -6.39
N HIS A 83 -2.05 11.03 -5.45
CA HIS A 83 -2.81 11.84 -4.52
C HIS A 83 -2.13 11.82 -3.17
N ASP A 84 -1.87 13.02 -2.64
CA ASP A 84 -1.36 13.21 -1.30
C ASP A 84 -2.54 13.38 -0.30
N PRO A 85 -2.77 12.40 0.60
CA PRO A 85 -3.86 12.48 1.56
C PRO A 85 -3.66 13.54 2.66
N GLU A 86 -2.45 14.07 2.85
CA GLU A 86 -2.19 15.12 3.85
C GLU A 86 -2.64 16.50 3.36
N THR A 87 -2.54 16.75 2.06
CA THR A 87 -2.86 18.05 1.44
C THR A 87 -4.10 18.03 0.55
N ASP A 88 -4.64 16.84 0.26
CA ASP A 88 -5.70 16.58 -0.71
C ASP A 88 -5.35 16.98 -2.16
N LEU A 89 -4.07 17.22 -2.44
CA LEU A 89 -3.59 17.62 -3.76
C LEU A 89 -3.23 16.40 -4.62
N SER A 90 -3.37 16.55 -5.94
CA SER A 90 -2.85 15.58 -6.91
C SER A 90 -1.57 16.09 -7.55
N ASP A 91 -0.51 15.28 -7.51
CA ASP A 91 0.80 15.62 -8.08
C ASP A 91 0.85 15.33 -9.59
N PHE A 92 1.01 16.39 -10.38
CA PHE A 92 1.19 16.32 -11.84
C PHE A 92 2.66 16.51 -12.26
N GLY A 93 3.60 16.46 -11.31
CA GLY A 93 5.03 16.62 -11.47
C GLY A 93 5.45 18.08 -11.39
N ALA A 94 5.07 18.90 -12.38
CA ALA A 94 5.45 20.32 -12.39
C ALA A 94 4.58 21.19 -11.48
N ARG A 95 3.34 20.76 -11.21
CA ARG A 95 2.33 21.49 -10.45
C ARG A 95 1.45 20.52 -9.69
N HIS A 96 0.78 21.03 -8.66
CA HIS A 96 -0.20 20.29 -7.88
C HIS A 96 -1.60 20.78 -8.22
N LEU A 97 -2.51 19.86 -8.54
CA LEU A 97 -3.92 20.14 -8.76
C LEU A 97 -4.64 20.12 -7.40
N ALA A 98 -5.40 21.18 -7.09
CA ALA A 98 -6.36 21.20 -5.99
C ALA A 98 -7.74 20.79 -6.54
N PRO A 99 -8.22 19.56 -6.24
CA PRO A 99 -9.46 19.06 -6.82
C PRO A 99 -10.69 19.88 -6.45
N GLU A 100 -10.78 20.29 -5.17
CA GLU A 100 -11.85 21.15 -4.65
C GLU A 100 -11.97 22.49 -5.41
N LEU A 101 -10.83 23.03 -5.88
CA LEU A 101 -10.80 24.29 -6.63
C LEU A 101 -10.86 24.10 -8.15
N GLY A 102 -10.73 22.86 -8.62
CA GLY A 102 -10.65 22.54 -10.05
C GLY A 102 -9.48 23.18 -10.80
N ARG A 103 -8.38 23.50 -10.11
CA ARG A 103 -7.23 24.21 -10.71
C ARG A 103 -5.89 23.87 -10.07
N PHE A 104 -4.82 24.17 -10.79
CA PHE A 104 -3.47 24.10 -10.23
C PHE A 104 -3.25 25.19 -9.17
N THR A 105 -2.46 24.86 -8.16
CA THR A 105 -2.09 25.76 -7.05
C THR A 105 -1.06 26.81 -7.48
N THR A 106 -0.38 26.58 -8.60
CA THR A 106 0.59 27.50 -9.21
C THR A 106 0.25 27.80 -10.68
N PRO A 107 0.53 29.03 -11.17
CA PRO A 107 0.35 29.41 -12.58
C PRO A 107 1.13 28.51 -13.56
#